data_AF-A0A373Q181-F1
#
_entry.id   AF-A0A373Q181-F1
#
_cell.length_a   1.000
_cell.length_b   1.000
_cell.length_c   1.000
_cell.angle_alpha   90.00
_cell.angle_beta   90.00
_cell.angle_gamma   90.00
#
_symmetry.space_group_name_H-M   'P 1'
#
loop_
_entity.id
_entity.type
_entity.pdbx_description
1 polymer ?
#
loop_
_entity_poly.entity_id
_entity_poly.type
_entity_poly.pdbx_seq_one_letter_code
_entity_poly.pdbx_strand_id
1 'polypeptide(L)'
;MRRYILLDSKIFSCLNPYEIALYTILSKYKNVKGDCFPSRRTLSEKGGFSISTYTKYIKELIKKGLIKVKARWRANGSQTSNLFSVANTDKGFFIHSDILNKKLTVYELTVLIYLCSRKNNKNKCYLSQKEIAKACGMSVREVSIIICRLRKKGFINTRMQFNLNNRGNYVLEYTVCICNETEIRKELNNELIVIDDINIDMRDDINIGIIKSIR
;
A
#
# COMPACT_ATOMS: atom_id res chain seq x y z
N MET A 1 3.01 1.96 17.16
CA MET A 1 3.52 1.72 15.79
C MET A 1 2.53 2.31 14.79
N ARG A 2 2.95 2.94 13.68
CA ARG A 2 2.01 3.62 12.76
C ARG A 2 0.98 2.62 12.20
N ARG A 3 -0.31 2.90 12.45
CA ARG A 3 -1.42 2.04 12.01
C ARG A 3 -1.62 2.08 10.49
N TYR A 4 -1.29 3.20 9.86
CA TYR A 4 -1.44 3.42 8.42
C TYR A 4 -0.14 3.86 7.74
N ILE A 5 -0.04 3.58 6.44
CA ILE A 5 1.06 3.98 5.55
C ILE A 5 0.46 4.87 4.47
N LEU A 6 1.04 6.05 4.26
CA LEU A 6 0.74 6.92 3.13
C LEU A 6 1.61 6.53 1.94
N LEU A 7 0.99 6.18 0.81
CA LEU A 7 1.66 5.88 -0.44
C LEU A 7 1.29 6.89 -1.52
N ASP A 8 2.26 7.21 -2.39
CA ASP A 8 2.03 8.05 -3.56
C ASP A 8 1.15 7.32 -4.59
N SER A 9 0.15 8.01 -5.13
CA SER A 9 -0.76 7.47 -6.15
C SER A 9 -0.05 7.10 -7.46
N LYS A 10 1.07 7.76 -7.78
CA LYS A 10 1.81 7.54 -9.03
C LYS A 10 2.55 6.22 -9.09
N ILE A 11 2.69 5.49 -7.98
CA ILE A 11 3.48 4.26 -7.92
C ILE A 11 3.04 3.23 -8.96
N PHE A 12 1.75 3.13 -9.29
CA PHE A 12 1.25 2.18 -10.29
C PHE A 12 1.56 2.58 -11.73
N SER A 13 1.97 3.83 -11.96
CA SER A 13 2.33 4.33 -13.30
C SER A 13 3.81 4.14 -13.62
N CYS A 14 4.67 4.02 -12.61
CA CYS A 14 6.11 4.07 -12.78
C CYS A 14 6.88 2.96 -12.07
N LEU A 15 6.25 2.17 -11.19
CA LEU A 15 6.90 1.11 -10.42
C LEU A 15 6.39 -0.28 -10.77
N ASN A 16 7.31 -1.23 -10.79
CA ASN A 16 7.01 -2.66 -10.85
C ASN A 16 6.71 -3.23 -9.45
N PRO A 17 6.23 -4.49 -9.34
CA PRO A 17 5.84 -5.08 -8.06
C PRO A 17 6.91 -5.05 -6.95
N TYR A 18 8.18 -5.32 -7.28
CA TYR A 18 9.25 -5.31 -6.28
C TYR A 18 9.58 -3.91 -5.79
N GLU A 19 9.53 -2.93 -6.68
CA GLU A 19 9.72 -1.52 -6.34
C GLU A 19 8.56 -1.00 -5.46
N ILE A 20 7.31 -1.37 -5.78
CA ILE A 20 6.13 -1.04 -4.97
C ILE A 20 6.28 -1.64 -3.57
N ALA A 21 6.67 -2.90 -3.46
CA ALA A 21 6.89 -3.55 -2.16
C ALA A 21 7.97 -2.82 -1.34
N LEU A 22 9.12 -2.54 -1.95
CA LEU A 22 10.23 -1.86 -1.27
C LEU A 22 9.87 -0.42 -0.86
N TYR A 23 9.24 0.34 -1.76
CA TYR A 23 8.74 1.70 -1.47
C TYR A 23 7.71 1.69 -0.33
N THR A 24 6.82 0.69 -0.32
CA THR A 24 5.81 0.53 0.74
C THR A 24 6.46 0.25 2.11
N ILE A 25 7.46 -0.62 2.15
CA ILE A 25 8.20 -0.92 3.38
C ILE A 25 8.95 0.30 3.88
N LEU A 26 9.65 1.03 3.01
CA LEU A 26 10.34 2.27 3.39
C LEU A 26 9.34 3.32 3.92
N SER A 27 8.18 3.45 3.28
CA SER A 27 7.10 4.35 3.69
C SER A 27 6.49 3.97 5.04
N LYS A 28 6.54 2.70 5.44
CA LYS A 28 6.16 2.26 6.80
C LYS A 28 7.14 2.74 7.86
N TYR A 29 8.44 2.73 7.56
CA TYR A 29 9.50 3.06 8.51
C TYR A 29 9.84 4.55 8.56
N LYS A 30 9.43 5.36 7.56
CA LYS A 30 9.76 6.79 7.50
C LYS A 30 9.18 7.55 8.69
N ASN A 31 9.96 8.45 9.27
CA ASN A 31 9.53 9.37 10.31
C ASN A 31 8.72 10.54 9.71
N VAL A 32 8.45 11.59 10.50
CA VAL A 32 7.68 12.77 10.04
C VAL A 32 8.45 13.56 8.97
N LYS A 33 9.79 13.57 9.01
CA LYS A 33 10.65 14.23 8.02
C LYS A 33 10.82 13.42 6.73
N GLY A 34 10.27 12.20 6.67
CA GLY A 34 10.43 11.30 5.53
C GLY A 34 11.65 10.39 5.60
N ASP A 35 12.40 10.40 6.72
CA ASP A 35 13.63 9.63 6.86
C ASP A 35 13.42 8.29 7.57
N CYS A 36 14.14 7.25 7.15
CA CYS A 36 14.25 5.97 7.85
C CYS A 36 15.62 5.32 7.64
N PHE A 37 15.95 4.33 8.47
CA PHE A 37 17.24 3.62 8.38
C PHE A 37 17.11 2.10 8.61
N PRO A 38 16.10 1.41 8.04
CA PRO A 38 16.00 -0.04 8.13
C PRO A 38 17.23 -0.70 7.50
N SER A 39 17.65 -1.83 8.06
CA SER A 39 18.77 -2.59 7.51
C SER A 39 18.38 -3.25 6.17
N ARG A 40 19.38 -3.56 5.33
CA ARG A 40 19.19 -4.32 4.09
C ARG A 40 18.46 -5.65 4.36
N ARG A 41 18.84 -6.33 5.43
CA ARG A 41 18.23 -7.58 5.89
C ARG A 41 16.76 -7.38 6.23
N THR A 42 16.43 -6.35 7.03
CA THR A 42 15.05 -6.01 7.39
C THR A 42 14.17 -5.76 6.17
N LEU A 43 14.68 -5.02 5.17
CA LEU A 43 13.95 -4.72 3.94
C LEU A 43 13.69 -5.98 3.11
N SER A 44 14.70 -6.84 2.95
CA SER A 44 14.57 -8.12 2.25
C SER A 44 13.62 -9.09 2.94
N GLU A 45 13.74 -9.25 4.26
CA GLU A 45 12.89 -10.14 5.05
C GLU A 45 11.43 -9.69 5.04
N LYS A 46 11.16 -8.38 5.25
CA LYS A 46 9.79 -7.86 5.19
C LYS A 46 9.21 -7.87 3.77
N GLY A 47 10.04 -7.77 2.76
CA GLY A 47 9.62 -7.82 1.36
C GLY A 47 9.44 -9.23 0.79
N GLY A 48 9.95 -10.26 1.48
CA GLY A 48 9.92 -11.63 0.98
C GLY A 48 10.77 -11.81 -0.29
N PHE A 49 11.89 -11.10 -0.40
CA PHE A 49 12.79 -11.17 -1.55
C PHE A 49 14.27 -11.20 -1.15
N SER A 50 15.11 -11.71 -2.05
CA SER A 50 16.55 -11.84 -1.80
C SER A 50 17.26 -10.49 -1.63
N ILE A 51 18.47 -10.52 -1.06
CA ILE A 51 19.35 -9.35 -0.98
C ILE A 51 19.76 -8.85 -2.37
N SER A 52 19.92 -9.75 -3.35
CA SER A 52 20.19 -9.37 -4.74
C SER A 52 19.01 -8.60 -5.36
N THR A 53 17.78 -9.05 -5.09
CA THR A 53 16.55 -8.36 -5.51
C THR A 53 16.44 -6.97 -4.88
N TYR A 54 16.69 -6.88 -3.57
CA TYR A 54 16.79 -5.59 -2.87
C TYR A 54 17.81 -4.66 -3.54
N THR A 55 19.03 -5.15 -3.77
CA THR A 55 20.15 -4.36 -4.33
C THR A 55 19.83 -3.82 -5.72
N LYS A 56 19.11 -4.60 -6.53
CA LYS A 56 18.61 -4.16 -7.83
C LYS A 56 17.57 -3.04 -7.68
N TYR A 57 16.48 -3.30 -6.96
CA TYR A 57 15.33 -2.39 -6.97
C TYR A 57 15.50 -1.15 -6.10
N ILE A 58 16.40 -1.17 -5.10
CA ILE A 58 16.75 0.07 -4.39
C ILE A 58 17.43 1.08 -5.31
N LYS A 59 18.27 0.61 -6.25
CA LYS A 59 18.92 1.48 -7.26
C LYS A 59 17.89 2.07 -8.22
N GLU A 60 16.91 1.28 -8.65
CA GLU A 60 15.84 1.77 -9.52
C GLU A 60 14.96 2.82 -8.83
N LEU A 61 14.62 2.64 -7.55
CA LEU A 61 13.89 3.65 -6.78
C LEU A 61 14.67 4.97 -6.65
N ILE A 62 16.01 4.91 -6.50
CA ILE A 62 16.88 6.10 -6.50
C ILE A 62 16.86 6.76 -7.86
N LYS A 63 17.02 5.99 -8.95
CA LYS A 63 17.01 6.48 -10.33
C LYS A 63 15.69 7.18 -10.68
N LYS A 64 14.57 6.69 -10.14
CA LYS A 64 13.22 7.28 -10.31
C LYS A 64 12.96 8.48 -9.38
N GLY A 65 13.92 8.86 -8.53
CA GLY A 65 13.80 10.01 -7.64
C GLY A 65 12.80 9.85 -6.49
N LEU A 66 12.32 8.63 -6.23
CA LEU A 66 11.35 8.38 -5.15
C LEU A 66 12.00 8.29 -3.78
N ILE A 67 13.30 7.97 -3.75
CA ILE A 67 14.09 7.89 -2.52
C ILE A 67 15.49 8.49 -2.75
N LYS A 68 16.08 9.02 -1.68
CA LYS A 68 17.51 9.33 -1.58
C LYS A 68 18.16 8.42 -0.57
N VAL A 69 19.44 8.10 -0.77
CA VAL A 69 20.21 7.22 0.12
C VAL A 69 21.51 7.89 0.52
N LYS A 70 21.82 7.87 1.81
CA LYS A 70 23.09 8.33 2.37
C LYS A 70 23.71 7.22 3.22
N ALA A 71 24.96 6.87 2.92
CA ALA A 71 25.72 5.95 3.76
C ALA A 71 25.93 6.56 5.15
N ARG A 72 25.88 5.72 6.17
CA ARG A 72 26.13 6.10 7.56
C ARG A 72 27.29 5.28 8.10
N TRP A 73 28.11 5.90 8.94
CA TRP A 73 29.35 5.34 9.44
C TRP A 73 29.40 5.49 10.95
N ARG A 74 29.95 4.49 11.65
CA ARG A 74 30.25 4.56 13.08
C ARG A 74 31.61 5.27 13.28
N ALA A 75 31.89 5.64 14.53
CA ALA A 75 33.20 6.19 14.92
C ALA A 75 34.37 5.25 14.58
N ASN A 76 34.15 3.93 14.62
CA ASN A 76 35.16 2.92 14.27
C ASN A 76 35.32 2.69 12.75
N GLY A 77 34.76 3.55 11.91
CA GLY A 77 34.86 3.44 10.44
C GLY A 77 33.98 2.37 9.81
N SER A 78 33.27 1.54 10.58
CA SER A 78 32.34 0.54 10.03
C SER A 78 31.05 1.20 9.52
N GLN A 79 30.54 0.74 8.36
CA GLN A 79 29.26 1.21 7.83
C GLN A 79 28.09 0.69 8.68
N THR A 80 27.10 1.54 8.96
CA THR A 80 25.81 1.15 9.54
C THR A 80 24.75 0.95 8.44
N SER A 81 23.48 0.73 8.82
CA SER A 81 22.39 0.83 7.85
C SER A 81 22.40 2.22 7.20
N ASN A 82 22.06 2.26 5.91
CA ASN A 82 21.94 3.53 5.20
C ASN A 82 20.77 4.35 5.75
N LEU A 83 20.89 5.67 5.66
CA LEU A 83 19.77 6.58 5.78
C LEU A 83 19.04 6.63 4.45
N PHE A 84 17.73 6.42 4.47
CA PHE A 84 16.83 6.59 3.33
C PHE A 84 15.95 7.80 3.60
N SER A 85 15.79 8.67 2.61
CA SER A 85 14.81 9.76 2.63
C SER A 85 13.78 9.47 1.54
N VAL A 86 12.54 9.21 1.95
CA VAL A 86 11.41 8.91 1.04
C VAL A 86 10.77 10.23 0.64
N ALA A 87 10.58 10.45 -0.67
CA ALA A 87 9.94 11.66 -1.16
C ALA A 87 8.55 11.88 -0.52
N ASN A 88 8.23 13.13 -0.23
CA ASN A 88 6.87 13.52 0.14
C ASN A 88 5.95 13.36 -1.07
N THR A 89 4.68 13.09 -0.79
CA THR A 89 3.66 12.93 -1.82
C THR A 89 2.58 13.99 -1.65
N ASP A 90 2.23 14.65 -2.74
CA ASP A 90 1.15 15.64 -2.77
C ASP A 90 -0.22 14.96 -2.96
N LYS A 91 -0.22 13.78 -3.61
CA LYS A 91 -1.43 12.98 -3.88
C LYS A 91 -1.17 11.52 -3.53
N GLY A 92 -1.72 11.09 -2.40
CA GLY A 92 -1.53 9.74 -1.90
C GLY A 92 -2.81 9.05 -1.47
N PHE A 93 -2.66 7.79 -1.07
CA PHE A 93 -3.71 6.99 -0.47
C PHE A 93 -3.14 6.24 0.73
N PHE A 94 -4.01 5.96 1.70
CA PHE A 94 -3.63 5.26 2.92
C PHE A 94 -3.92 3.77 2.83
N ILE A 95 -3.01 2.97 3.37
CA ILE A 95 -3.19 1.52 3.55
C ILE A 95 -2.86 1.12 4.99
N HIS A 96 -3.49 0.06 5.49
CA HIS A 96 -3.18 -0.46 6.83
C HIS A 96 -1.77 -1.08 6.87
N SER A 97 -0.97 -0.76 7.88
CA SER A 97 0.44 -1.17 7.91
C SER A 97 0.64 -2.69 8.14
N ASP A 98 -0.39 -3.38 8.63
CA ASP A 98 -0.39 -4.83 8.85
C ASP A 98 -0.42 -5.63 7.56
N ILE A 99 -0.73 -5.00 6.43
CA ILE A 99 -0.65 -5.65 5.11
C ILE A 99 0.74 -6.23 4.86
N LEU A 100 1.79 -5.56 5.35
CA LEU A 100 3.19 -6.00 5.26
C LEU A 100 3.55 -7.13 6.23
N ASN A 101 2.67 -7.49 7.16
CA ASN A 101 2.84 -8.63 8.04
C ASN A 101 2.08 -9.87 7.52
N LYS A 102 1.27 -9.72 6.47
CA LYS A 102 0.54 -10.84 5.86
C LYS A 102 1.50 -11.68 5.01
N LYS A 103 1.29 -13.00 4.99
CA LYS A 103 2.06 -13.96 4.16
C LYS A 103 1.65 -13.85 2.67
N LEU A 104 2.01 -12.73 2.06
CA LEU A 104 1.75 -12.40 0.66
C LEU A 104 3.05 -12.45 -0.14
N THR A 105 2.98 -12.97 -1.35
CA THR A 105 4.02 -12.75 -2.35
C THR A 105 4.03 -11.28 -2.77
N VAL A 106 5.14 -10.82 -3.35
CA VAL A 106 5.29 -9.45 -3.87
C VAL A 106 4.16 -9.07 -4.86
N TYR A 107 3.77 -10.01 -5.72
CA TYR A 107 2.71 -9.78 -6.71
C TYR A 107 1.32 -9.72 -6.08
N GLU A 108 1.03 -10.61 -5.13
CA GLU A 108 -0.22 -10.54 -4.36
C GLU A 108 -0.33 -9.25 -3.55
N LEU A 109 0.77 -8.82 -2.91
CA LEU A 109 0.84 -7.55 -2.19
C LEU A 109 0.55 -6.38 -3.12
N THR A 110 1.15 -6.38 -4.32
CA THR A 110 0.97 -5.31 -5.31
C THR A 110 -0.48 -5.18 -5.75
N VAL A 111 -1.12 -6.29 -6.14
CA VAL A 111 -2.55 -6.29 -6.52
C VAL A 111 -3.40 -5.82 -5.35
N LEU A 112 -3.12 -6.29 -4.13
CA LEU A 112 -3.89 -5.92 -2.96
C LEU A 112 -3.77 -4.43 -2.61
N ILE A 113 -2.56 -3.86 -2.71
CA ILE A 113 -2.32 -2.41 -2.55
C ILE A 113 -3.07 -1.62 -3.64
N TYR A 114 -3.12 -2.11 -4.89
CA TYR A 114 -3.91 -1.49 -5.94
C TYR A 114 -5.40 -1.46 -5.61
N LEU A 115 -5.97 -2.58 -5.16
CA LEU A 115 -7.38 -2.63 -4.73
C LEU A 115 -7.64 -1.65 -3.56
N CYS A 116 -6.73 -1.57 -2.58
CA CYS A 116 -6.82 -0.58 -1.50
C CYS A 116 -6.85 0.87 -2.01
N SER A 117 -6.06 1.18 -3.03
CA SER A 117 -6.04 2.52 -3.63
C SER A 117 -7.37 2.91 -4.29
N ARG A 118 -8.19 1.91 -4.70
CA ARG A 118 -9.44 2.11 -5.44
C ARG A 118 -10.70 1.93 -4.60
N LYS A 119 -10.63 1.24 -3.44
CA LYS A 119 -11.81 0.88 -2.62
C LYS A 119 -12.59 2.09 -2.10
N ASN A 120 -13.90 2.17 -2.25
CA ASN A 120 -14.72 3.24 -1.64
C ASN A 120 -14.81 3.08 -0.10
N ASN A 121 -15.61 3.95 0.54
CA ASN A 121 -15.89 3.91 1.98
C ASN A 121 -16.52 2.59 2.47
N LYS A 122 -17.12 1.79 1.57
CA LYS A 122 -17.65 0.44 1.85
C LYS A 122 -16.63 -0.68 1.56
N ASN A 123 -15.35 -0.34 1.41
CA ASN A 123 -14.26 -1.24 1.02
C ASN A 123 -14.45 -1.95 -0.34
N LYS A 124 -15.29 -1.38 -1.21
CA LYS A 124 -15.60 -1.98 -2.52
C LYS A 124 -14.90 -1.23 -3.64
N CYS A 125 -14.38 -1.97 -4.61
CA CYS A 125 -13.94 -1.40 -5.89
C CYS A 125 -14.47 -2.21 -7.07
N TYR A 126 -14.59 -1.54 -8.20
CA TYR A 126 -15.26 -2.03 -9.40
C TYR A 126 -14.29 -1.91 -10.56
N LEU A 127 -13.52 -2.96 -10.81
CA LEU A 127 -12.35 -2.91 -11.69
C LEU A 127 -12.39 -4.08 -12.66
N SER A 128 -11.83 -3.90 -13.85
CA SER A 128 -11.57 -5.04 -14.74
C SER A 128 -10.23 -5.69 -14.40
N GLN A 129 -10.09 -7.00 -14.64
CA GLN A 129 -8.77 -7.67 -14.49
C GLN A 129 -7.73 -7.10 -15.45
N LYS A 130 -8.15 -6.58 -16.62
CA LYS A 130 -7.28 -5.87 -17.58
C LYS A 130 -6.72 -4.58 -17.00
N GLU A 131 -7.54 -3.83 -16.27
CA GLU A 131 -7.10 -2.61 -15.59
C GLU A 131 -6.09 -2.92 -14.48
N ILE A 132 -6.38 -3.92 -13.64
CA ILE A 132 -5.45 -4.36 -12.59
C ILE A 132 -4.13 -4.82 -13.20
N ALA A 133 -4.18 -5.59 -14.28
CA ALA A 133 -3.00 -6.08 -15.01
C ALA A 133 -2.13 -4.92 -15.52
N LYS A 134 -2.75 -3.93 -16.17
CA LYS A 134 -2.07 -2.73 -16.63
C LYS A 134 -1.41 -1.95 -15.49
N ALA A 135 -2.15 -1.71 -14.39
CA ALA A 135 -1.66 -0.93 -13.26
C ALA A 135 -0.57 -1.65 -12.45
N CYS A 136 -0.61 -2.98 -12.40
CA CYS A 136 0.36 -3.78 -11.63
C CYS A 136 1.55 -4.27 -12.48
N GLY A 137 1.56 -4.00 -13.78
CA GLY A 137 2.60 -4.47 -14.70
C GLY A 137 2.63 -5.99 -14.84
N MET A 138 1.46 -6.63 -14.90
CA MET A 138 1.29 -8.09 -14.96
C MET A 138 0.45 -8.49 -16.15
N SER A 139 0.46 -9.77 -16.51
CA SER A 139 -0.53 -10.32 -17.46
C SER A 139 -1.91 -10.47 -16.80
N VAL A 140 -2.96 -10.45 -17.62
CA VAL A 140 -4.33 -10.71 -17.14
C VAL A 140 -4.45 -12.11 -16.51
N ARG A 141 -3.72 -13.10 -17.04
CA ARG A 141 -3.72 -14.47 -16.48
C ARG A 141 -3.09 -14.51 -15.09
N GLU A 142 -1.97 -13.83 -14.88
CA GLU A 142 -1.37 -13.72 -13.55
C GLU A 142 -2.31 -13.04 -12.56
N VAL A 143 -2.95 -11.94 -12.97
CA VAL A 143 -3.94 -11.25 -12.14
C VAL A 143 -5.10 -12.17 -11.76
N SER A 144 -5.63 -12.95 -12.70
CA SER A 144 -6.70 -13.92 -12.43
C SER A 144 -6.29 -14.95 -11.36
N ILE A 145 -5.06 -15.47 -11.46
CA ILE A 145 -4.49 -16.42 -10.49
C ILE A 145 -4.31 -15.73 -9.12
N ILE A 146 -3.77 -14.52 -9.09
CA ILE A 146 -3.54 -13.74 -7.87
C ILE A 146 -4.86 -13.43 -7.17
N ILE A 147 -5.90 -13.02 -7.91
CA ILE A 147 -7.24 -12.79 -7.35
C ILE A 147 -7.78 -14.07 -6.70
N CYS A 148 -7.64 -15.22 -7.37
CA CYS A 148 -8.03 -16.50 -6.79
C CYS A 148 -7.28 -16.80 -5.48
N ARG A 149 -5.97 -16.52 -5.42
CA ARG A 149 -5.15 -16.73 -4.21
C ARG A 149 -5.52 -15.76 -3.10
N LEU A 150 -5.69 -14.47 -3.39
CA LEU A 150 -6.11 -13.46 -2.42
C LEU A 150 -7.48 -13.79 -1.83
N ARG A 151 -8.42 -14.29 -2.65
CA ARG A 151 -9.72 -14.76 -2.18
C ARG A 151 -9.59 -15.98 -1.26
N LYS A 152 -8.81 -16.99 -1.65
CA LYS A 152 -8.54 -18.17 -0.81
C LYS A 152 -7.90 -17.80 0.53
N LYS A 153 -7.06 -16.77 0.55
CA LYS A 153 -6.42 -16.24 1.77
C LYS A 153 -7.34 -15.31 2.58
N GLY A 154 -8.57 -15.05 2.12
CA GLY A 154 -9.55 -14.20 2.81
C GLY A 154 -9.28 -12.70 2.73
N PHE A 155 -8.36 -12.24 1.88
CA PHE A 155 -8.04 -10.81 1.76
C PHE A 155 -9.00 -10.03 0.89
N ILE A 156 -9.72 -10.71 0.00
CA ILE A 156 -10.74 -10.11 -0.85
C ILE A 156 -11.91 -11.07 -1.06
N ASN A 157 -13.10 -10.50 -1.28
CA ASN A 157 -14.22 -11.20 -1.88
C ASN A 157 -14.46 -10.66 -3.29
N THR A 158 -14.96 -11.51 -4.18
CA THR A 158 -15.25 -11.16 -5.58
C THR A 158 -16.69 -11.50 -5.93
N ARG A 159 -17.42 -10.58 -6.54
CA ARG A 159 -18.78 -10.80 -7.04
C ARG A 159 -18.90 -10.26 -8.46
N MET A 160 -19.52 -11.02 -9.35
CA MET A 160 -19.97 -10.50 -10.65
C MET A 160 -21.26 -9.70 -10.44
N GLN A 161 -21.27 -8.46 -10.93
CA GLN A 161 -22.48 -7.65 -10.99
C GLN A 161 -22.87 -7.47 -12.44
N PHE A 162 -23.99 -8.06 -12.81
CA PHE A 162 -24.56 -7.92 -14.14
C PHE A 162 -25.28 -6.58 -14.23
N ASN A 163 -24.91 -5.79 -15.24
CA ASN A 163 -25.68 -4.61 -15.59
C ASN A 163 -26.75 -5.04 -16.60
N LEU A 164 -27.99 -5.24 -16.12
CA LEU A 164 -29.13 -5.59 -16.95
C LEU A 164 -29.39 -4.55 -18.06
N ASN A 165 -29.00 -3.29 -17.82
CA ASN A 165 -29.20 -2.17 -18.75
C ASN A 165 -28.04 -1.98 -19.74
N ASN A 166 -26.94 -2.75 -19.62
CA ASN A 166 -25.77 -2.60 -20.50
C ASN A 166 -25.42 -3.90 -21.23
N ARG A 167 -26.41 -4.46 -21.94
CA ARG A 167 -26.27 -5.62 -22.84
C ARG A 167 -25.65 -6.87 -22.20
N GLY A 168 -25.89 -7.10 -20.91
CA GLY A 168 -25.37 -8.27 -20.20
C GLY A 168 -23.89 -8.18 -19.78
N ASN A 169 -23.25 -7.01 -19.95
CA ASN A 169 -21.90 -6.80 -19.44
C ASN A 169 -21.88 -6.89 -17.91
N TYR A 170 -20.84 -7.53 -17.37
CA TYR A 170 -20.62 -7.63 -15.93
C TYR A 170 -19.48 -6.71 -15.48
N VAL A 171 -19.59 -6.23 -14.26
CA VAL A 171 -18.50 -5.57 -13.53
C VAL A 171 -18.06 -6.50 -12.40
N LEU A 172 -16.74 -6.63 -12.20
CA LEU A 172 -16.22 -7.35 -11.05
C LEU A 172 -16.17 -6.41 -9.85
N GLU A 173 -17.03 -6.68 -8.87
CA GLU A 173 -16.94 -6.08 -7.55
C GLU A 173 -15.90 -6.85 -6.73
N TYR A 174 -14.94 -6.12 -6.18
CA TYR A 174 -13.99 -6.60 -5.20
C TYR A 174 -14.28 -5.94 -3.86
N THR A 175 -14.50 -6.72 -2.81
CA THR A 175 -14.55 -6.22 -1.43
C THR A 175 -13.21 -6.53 -0.76
N VAL A 176 -12.53 -5.51 -0.24
CA VAL A 176 -11.22 -5.63 0.40
C VAL A 176 -11.39 -5.95 1.89
N CYS A 177 -10.80 -7.06 2.34
CA CYS A 177 -11.00 -7.65 3.68
C CYS A 177 -9.68 -7.69 4.49
N ILE A 178 -8.87 -6.64 4.43
CA ILE A 178 -7.51 -6.63 5.04
C ILE A 178 -7.56 -6.35 6.56
N CYS A 179 -8.75 -6.02 7.06
CA CYS A 179 -9.03 -5.74 8.46
C CYS A 179 -10.28 -6.54 8.86
N ASN A 180 -10.31 -7.13 10.05
CA ASN A 180 -11.57 -7.51 10.70
C ASN A 180 -12.32 -6.21 11.05
N GLU A 181 -13.06 -5.63 10.11
CA GLU A 181 -14.01 -4.56 10.44
C GLU A 181 -15.10 -5.04 11.42
N THR A 182 -15.26 -6.35 11.55
CA THR A 182 -16.12 -7.02 12.52
C THR A 182 -15.64 -6.86 13.97
N GLU A 183 -14.33 -6.75 14.23
CA GLU A 183 -13.80 -6.42 15.56
C GLU A 183 -13.99 -4.92 15.85
N ILE A 184 -13.81 -4.05 14.85
CA ILE A 184 -13.99 -2.60 14.96
C ILE A 184 -15.44 -2.22 15.31
N ARG A 185 -16.46 -2.84 14.70
CA ARG A 185 -17.88 -2.55 15.02
C ARG A 185 -18.32 -3.09 16.39
N LYS A 186 -17.68 -4.16 16.89
CA LYS A 186 -17.95 -4.69 18.25
C LYS A 186 -17.26 -3.86 19.32
N GLU A 187 -16.05 -3.36 19.08
CA GLU A 187 -15.34 -2.44 19.98
C GLU A 187 -16.00 -1.06 20.03
N LEU A 188 -16.40 -0.49 18.89
CA LEU A 188 -17.08 0.82 18.83
C LEU A 188 -18.44 0.85 19.53
N ASN A 189 -19.20 -0.27 19.52
CA ASN A 189 -20.46 -0.36 20.26
C ASN A 189 -20.27 -0.46 21.78
N ASN A 190 -19.08 -0.83 22.25
CA ASN A 190 -18.75 -0.89 23.68
C ASN A 190 -18.03 0.37 24.19
N GLU A 191 -17.44 1.20 23.30
CA GLU A 191 -16.79 2.48 23.62
C GLU A 191 -17.63 3.70 23.22
N LEU A 192 -18.91 3.53 22.86
CA LEU A 192 -19.82 4.58 22.38
C LEU A 192 -20.29 5.58 23.48
N ILE A 193 -19.44 5.85 24.46
CA ILE A 193 -19.57 6.99 25.36
C ILE A 193 -18.23 7.73 25.32
N VAL A 194 -18.27 8.98 24.82
CA VAL A 194 -17.18 9.97 24.77
C VAL A 194 -16.21 9.71 23.59
N ILE A 195 -16.21 10.40 22.44
CA ILE A 195 -16.40 11.82 22.11
C ILE A 195 -16.83 11.94 20.63
N ASP A 196 -17.86 12.75 20.40
CA ASP A 196 -18.28 13.49 19.20
C ASP A 196 -17.60 13.21 17.83
N ASP A 197 -18.45 12.85 16.87
CA ASP A 197 -18.45 13.31 15.47
C ASP A 197 -17.10 13.56 14.79
N ILE A 198 -16.30 12.52 14.55
CA ILE A 198 -15.42 12.52 13.38
C ILE A 198 -15.40 11.14 12.72
N ASN A 199 -16.37 10.92 11.84
CA ASN A 199 -16.26 9.94 10.77
C ASN A 199 -15.18 10.44 9.81
N ILE A 200 -13.90 10.11 10.07
CA ILE A 200 -12.79 10.51 9.18
C ILE A 200 -12.93 9.71 7.88
N ASP A 201 -13.67 10.27 6.93
CA ASP A 201 -13.59 9.91 5.52
C ASP A 201 -12.21 10.33 5.00
N MET A 202 -11.28 9.37 4.92
CA MET A 202 -9.91 9.61 4.43
C MET A 202 -9.83 9.95 2.93
N ARG A 203 -10.94 10.23 2.25
CA ARG A 203 -10.97 10.73 0.86
C ARG A 203 -11.55 12.13 0.70
N ASP A 204 -12.22 12.67 1.71
CA ASP A 204 -12.90 13.96 1.57
C ASP A 204 -12.00 15.19 1.82
N ASP A 205 -10.75 15.00 2.25
CA ASP A 205 -9.82 16.11 2.51
C ASP A 205 -8.89 16.50 1.34
N ILE A 206 -9.16 16.11 0.09
CA ILE A 206 -8.40 16.67 -1.06
C ILE A 206 -8.89 18.10 -1.44
N ASN A 207 -9.86 18.65 -0.70
CA ASN A 207 -10.32 20.02 -0.87
C ASN A 207 -10.19 20.89 0.39
N ILE A 208 -9.09 20.82 1.15
CA ILE A 208 -8.77 21.89 2.12
C ILE A 208 -7.29 22.29 2.03
N GLY A 209 -7.09 23.59 1.82
CA GLY A 209 -5.81 24.21 1.50
C GLY A 209 -4.80 24.26 2.64
N ILE A 210 -3.59 24.68 2.24
CA ILE A 210 -2.49 25.28 3.02
C ILE A 210 -2.74 25.28 4.55
N ILE A 211 -2.27 24.26 5.26
CA ILE A 211 -2.11 24.37 6.71
C ILE A 211 -0.81 25.12 6.98
N LYS A 212 -0.95 26.42 7.27
CA LYS A 212 0.11 27.23 7.86
C LYS A 212 0.49 26.65 9.23
N SER A 213 1.80 26.58 9.45
CA SER A 213 2.44 26.33 10.75
C SER A 213 1.81 27.18 11.85
N ILE A 214 1.49 26.55 12.97
CA ILE A 214 1.38 27.23 14.27
C ILE A 214 2.36 26.54 15.23
N ARG A 215 3.01 27.41 16.01
CA ARG A 215 4.17 27.23 16.88
C ARG A 215 4.03 26.14 17.92
#